data_AF-A0A2N1QLV4-F1
#
_entry.id   AF-A0A2N1QLV4-F1
#
_cell.length_a   1.000
_cell.length_b   1.000
_cell.length_c   1.000
_cell.angle_alpha   90.00
_cell.angle_beta   90.00
_cell.angle_gamma   90.00
#
_symmetry.space_group_name_H-M   'P 1'
#
loop_
_entity.id
_entity.type
_entity.pdbx_description
1 polymer ?
#
loop_
_entity_poly.entity_id
_entity_poly.type
_entity_poly.pdbx_seq_one_letter_code
_entity_poly.pdbx_strand_id
1 'polypeptide(L)'
;VVYLKEYVLREILEGSGVAMKENLEERLQRSECALRALREAPRKYLERHKKELELLYCAVYAKQRIYSLCRNRGELGDIFIVSGLAPSPTLPQVEDIIERFGPNTLLLTEKDETLKRRGRRIPTMLKNIFPIRIFQEIVALYSLPSYDDIDPSPIVTLSFCIFFGFMFGDVGHGLMISAGAWFLARKGILKQAFASVIQIAGYSAAAFGFLYGSVFGSEELIPALWTTPMHGINKLLVASLVAGAAFLSLGIALNILTLRRKGRVGKMLFDCEGLAGLLFYWTALAAAAFTFTSDEGVPGPLLFVLAALFLTIMCSSLLERFFFGRDEEDEGGVVHTFSVLHALLSFVSNTASFVRLAAFALNHAGLSEAVSMLGDMVQSVPGGPFFQAGVLLAGNAVIVGLEGLIVFIQTLRLEYYEFFGKFYRGGGIPFEPAMWRSPE
;
A
#
# COMPACT_ATOMS: atom_id res chain seq x y z
N VAL A 1 72.41 -12.46 -45.35
CA VAL A 1 70.96 -12.64 -45.10
C VAL A 1 70.82 -13.32 -43.75
N VAL A 2 70.45 -12.58 -42.70
CA VAL A 2 70.25 -13.16 -41.36
C VAL A 2 68.81 -13.63 -41.27
N TYR A 3 68.63 -14.94 -41.08
CA TYR A 3 67.31 -15.57 -40.98
C TYR A 3 66.88 -15.55 -39.50
N LEU A 4 65.99 -14.62 -39.14
CA LEU A 4 65.38 -14.55 -37.81
C LEU A 4 64.22 -15.54 -37.75
N LYS A 5 64.37 -16.62 -36.98
CA LYS A 5 63.29 -17.55 -36.65
C LYS A 5 62.61 -17.11 -35.36
N GLU A 6 61.29 -17.04 -35.37
CA GLU A 6 60.50 -16.94 -34.13
C GLU A 6 60.60 -18.27 -33.38
N TYR A 7 61.26 -18.25 -32.24
CA TYR A 7 61.30 -19.38 -31.32
C TYR A 7 60.17 -19.25 -30.29
N VAL A 8 59.50 -20.36 -30.00
CA VAL A 8 58.52 -20.43 -28.91
C VAL A 8 59.28 -20.35 -27.59
N LEU A 9 58.94 -19.38 -26.74
CA LEU A 9 59.69 -19.03 -25.51
C LEU A 9 60.03 -20.23 -24.60
N ARG A 10 59.19 -21.29 -24.66
CA ARG A 10 59.32 -22.52 -23.88
C ARG A 10 60.56 -23.35 -24.26
N GLU A 11 60.95 -23.38 -25.53
CA GLU A 11 62.11 -24.14 -26.03
C GLU A 11 63.44 -23.46 -25.66
N ILE A 12 63.47 -22.12 -25.58
CA ILE A 12 64.64 -21.36 -25.11
C ILE A 12 64.88 -21.64 -23.61
N LEU A 13 63.80 -21.84 -22.84
CA LEU A 13 63.84 -22.11 -21.41
C LEU A 13 64.38 -23.49 -21.04
N GLU A 14 64.21 -24.49 -21.91
CA GLU A 14 64.74 -25.85 -21.70
C GLU A 14 66.27 -25.92 -21.92
N GLY A 15 66.82 -25.07 -22.78
CA GLY A 15 68.27 -24.99 -23.05
C GLY A 15 69.02 -23.95 -22.21
N SER A 16 68.32 -23.01 -21.57
CA SER A 16 68.95 -21.98 -20.73
C SER A 16 69.19 -22.52 -19.32
N GLY A 17 70.45 -22.53 -18.87
CA GLY A 17 70.85 -23.03 -17.56
C GLY A 17 70.08 -22.40 -16.39
N VAL A 18 70.10 -23.09 -15.24
CA VAL A 18 69.37 -22.79 -13.99
C VAL A 18 69.34 -21.29 -13.64
N ALA A 19 70.44 -20.57 -13.86
CA ALA A 19 70.57 -19.13 -13.61
C ALA A 19 69.59 -18.23 -14.41
N MET A 20 69.22 -18.59 -15.64
CA MET A 20 68.26 -17.82 -16.44
C MET A 20 66.83 -17.96 -15.89
N LYS A 21 66.50 -19.16 -15.41
CA LYS A 21 65.21 -19.46 -14.79
C LYS A 21 65.06 -18.77 -13.45
N GLU A 22 66.11 -18.79 -12.62
CA GLU A 22 66.15 -18.03 -11.35
C GLU A 22 65.97 -16.52 -11.57
N ASN A 23 66.63 -15.94 -12.57
CA ASN A 23 66.46 -14.51 -12.90
C ASN A 23 65.04 -14.17 -13.39
N LEU A 24 64.42 -15.04 -14.20
CA LEU A 24 63.02 -14.87 -14.62
C LEU A 24 62.05 -15.00 -13.44
N GLU A 25 62.27 -15.95 -12.54
CA GLU A 25 61.48 -16.12 -11.31
C GLU A 25 61.64 -14.91 -10.36
N GLU A 26 62.86 -14.39 -10.19
CA GLU A 26 63.09 -13.14 -9.46
C GLU A 26 62.38 -11.94 -10.09
N ARG A 27 62.43 -11.82 -11.43
CA ARG A 27 61.73 -10.74 -12.14
C ARG A 27 60.22 -10.87 -12.03
N LEU A 28 59.69 -12.10 -12.05
CA LEU A 28 58.27 -12.36 -11.84
C LEU A 28 57.88 -11.96 -10.41
N GLN A 29 58.62 -12.40 -9.41
CA GLN A 29 58.39 -12.04 -8.00
C GLN A 29 58.48 -10.52 -7.77
N ARG A 30 59.46 -9.83 -8.36
CA ARG A 30 59.56 -8.36 -8.30
C ARG A 30 58.36 -7.69 -8.96
N SER A 31 57.91 -8.20 -10.10
CA SER A 31 56.74 -7.65 -10.81
C SER A 31 55.45 -7.89 -10.05
N GLU A 32 55.28 -9.06 -9.43
CA GLU A 32 54.15 -9.36 -8.56
C GLU A 32 54.15 -8.48 -7.31
N CYS A 33 55.31 -8.24 -6.70
CA CYS A 33 55.44 -7.36 -5.54
C CYS A 33 55.12 -5.91 -5.92
N ALA A 34 55.59 -5.44 -7.07
CA ALA A 34 55.25 -4.12 -7.61
C ALA A 34 53.74 -3.99 -7.90
N LEU A 35 53.12 -5.03 -8.48
CA LEU A 35 51.68 -5.08 -8.72
C LEU A 35 50.87 -5.03 -7.42
N ARG A 36 51.31 -5.74 -6.37
CA ARG A 36 50.67 -5.67 -5.04
C ARG A 36 50.80 -4.27 -4.45
N ALA A 37 51.98 -3.67 -4.51
CA ALA A 37 52.21 -2.31 -4.02
C ALA A 37 51.35 -1.28 -4.76
N LEU A 38 51.22 -1.38 -6.09
CA LEU A 38 50.37 -0.51 -6.89
C LEU A 38 48.88 -0.70 -6.59
N ARG A 39 48.43 -1.93 -6.28
CA ARG A 39 47.05 -2.19 -5.85
C ARG A 39 46.75 -1.64 -4.45
N GLU A 40 47.74 -1.63 -3.56
CA GLU A 40 47.60 -1.10 -2.20
C GLU A 40 47.76 0.41 -2.11
N ALA A 41 48.53 1.02 -3.01
CA ALA A 41 48.77 2.47 -3.03
C ALA A 41 47.48 3.32 -2.98
N PRO A 42 46.42 3.06 -3.80
CA PRO A 42 45.19 3.82 -3.72
C PRO A 42 44.44 3.58 -2.40
N ARG A 43 44.48 2.36 -1.83
CA ARG A 43 43.87 2.07 -0.52
C ARG A 43 44.57 2.84 0.59
N LYS A 44 45.89 2.81 0.63
CA LYS A 44 46.71 3.56 1.60
C LYS A 44 46.52 5.07 1.47
N TYR A 45 46.41 5.57 0.24
CA TYR A 45 46.10 6.98 -0.02
C TYR A 45 44.71 7.36 0.49
N LEU A 46 43.70 6.52 0.22
CA LEU A 46 42.32 6.74 0.65
C LEU A 46 42.16 6.63 2.16
N GLU A 47 42.87 5.72 2.82
CA GLU A 47 42.92 5.64 4.29
C GLU A 47 43.58 6.88 4.92
N ARG A 48 44.69 7.35 4.32
CA ARG A 48 45.43 8.53 4.82
C ARG A 48 44.62 9.82 4.69
N HIS A 49 43.89 9.97 3.58
CA HIS A 49 43.12 11.19 3.27
C HIS A 49 41.61 11.03 3.46
N LYS A 50 41.17 9.96 4.15
CA LYS A 50 39.74 9.64 4.32
C LYS A 50 38.92 10.84 4.79
N LYS A 51 39.39 11.52 5.85
CA LYS A 51 38.70 12.68 6.43
C LYS A 51 38.60 13.87 5.47
N GLU A 52 39.67 14.16 4.73
CA GLU A 52 39.69 15.28 3.77
C GLU A 52 38.77 15.00 2.58
N LEU A 53 38.78 13.76 2.06
CA LEU A 53 37.91 13.32 0.98
C LEU A 53 36.44 13.33 1.40
N GLU A 54 36.11 12.88 2.62
CA GLU A 54 34.76 12.97 3.18
C GLU A 54 34.27 14.42 3.30
N LEU A 55 35.13 15.33 3.79
CA LEU A 55 34.83 16.76 3.86
C LEU A 55 34.58 17.39 2.48
N LEU A 56 35.47 17.09 1.52
CA LEU A 56 35.34 17.59 0.15
C LEU A 56 34.06 17.06 -0.49
N TYR A 57 33.76 15.77 -0.32
CA TYR A 57 32.56 15.15 -0.82
C TYR A 57 31.30 15.80 -0.24
N CYS A 58 31.23 15.99 1.09
CA CYS A 58 30.14 16.70 1.75
C CYS A 58 29.97 18.13 1.23
N ALA A 59 31.06 18.87 1.03
CA ALA A 59 31.03 20.24 0.52
C ALA A 59 30.53 20.32 -0.94
N VAL A 60 31.00 19.43 -1.80
CA VAL A 60 30.55 19.34 -3.20
C VAL A 60 29.08 18.93 -3.26
N TYR A 61 28.68 17.94 -2.46
CA TYR A 61 27.30 17.47 -2.36
C TYR A 61 26.36 18.60 -1.90
N ALA A 62 26.78 19.37 -0.89
CA ALA A 62 26.03 20.54 -0.40
C ALA A 62 25.82 21.57 -1.52
N LYS A 63 26.89 21.95 -2.21
CA LYS A 63 26.84 22.93 -3.31
C LYS A 63 25.93 22.43 -4.42
N GLN A 64 26.07 21.18 -4.85
CA GLN A 64 25.22 20.60 -5.90
C GLN A 64 23.73 20.69 -5.53
N ARG A 65 23.37 20.42 -4.27
CA ARG A 65 21.98 20.51 -3.81
C ARG A 65 21.48 21.96 -3.81
N ILE A 66 22.27 22.90 -3.32
CA ILE A 66 21.94 24.34 -3.34
C ILE A 66 21.73 24.81 -4.79
N TYR A 67 22.64 24.49 -5.70
CA TYR A 67 22.51 24.85 -7.11
C TYR A 67 21.29 24.18 -7.77
N SER A 68 20.97 22.93 -7.39
CA SER A 68 19.78 22.25 -7.93
C SER A 68 18.47 22.92 -7.51
N LEU A 69 18.40 23.47 -6.29
CA LEU A 69 17.23 24.22 -5.80
C LEU A 69 17.11 25.57 -6.52
N CYS A 70 18.24 26.22 -6.77
CA CYS A 70 18.30 27.47 -7.51
C CYS A 70 18.06 27.34 -9.01
N ARG A 71 17.93 26.12 -9.57
CA ARG A 71 17.83 25.89 -11.02
C ARG A 71 16.58 26.52 -11.64
N ASN A 72 15.47 26.56 -10.91
CA ASN A 72 14.18 27.06 -11.40
C ASN A 72 13.84 28.45 -10.86
N ARG A 73 14.85 29.26 -10.49
CA ARG A 73 14.64 30.62 -10.00
C ARG A 73 14.29 31.58 -11.13
N GLY A 74 13.45 32.57 -10.85
CA GLY A 74 13.29 33.76 -11.68
C GLY A 74 14.41 34.74 -11.36
N GLU A 75 14.94 35.42 -12.37
CA GLU A 75 15.95 36.46 -12.22
C GLU A 75 15.41 37.75 -12.83
N LEU A 76 15.38 38.82 -12.05
CA LEU A 76 14.95 40.15 -12.48
C LEU A 76 15.99 41.17 -12.03
N GLY A 77 16.98 41.43 -12.88
CA GLY A 77 18.15 42.25 -12.53
C GLY A 77 18.91 41.61 -11.37
N ASP A 78 19.13 42.36 -10.29
CA ASP A 78 19.84 41.89 -9.08
C ASP A 78 18.93 41.10 -8.11
N ILE A 79 17.66 40.86 -8.46
CA ILE A 79 16.68 40.18 -7.61
C ILE A 79 16.49 38.73 -8.08
N PHE A 80 16.68 37.79 -7.15
CA PHE A 80 16.36 36.38 -7.35
C PHE A 80 15.00 36.05 -6.74
N ILE A 81 14.11 35.46 -7.53
CA ILE A 81 12.78 35.02 -7.11
C ILE A 81 12.78 33.50 -7.02
N VAL A 82 12.55 32.97 -5.83
CA VAL A 82 12.35 31.54 -5.60
C VAL A 82 10.92 31.33 -5.11
N SER A 83 10.15 30.51 -5.83
CA SER A 83 8.80 30.15 -5.41
C SER A 83 8.77 28.70 -4.94
N GLY A 84 8.19 28.45 -3.77
CA GLY A 84 8.03 27.12 -3.20
C GLY A 84 6.74 27.02 -2.39
N LEU A 85 6.36 25.79 -2.05
CA LEU A 85 5.20 25.52 -1.20
C LEU A 85 5.73 25.03 0.14
N ALA A 86 5.26 25.64 1.22
CA ALA A 86 5.61 25.26 2.58
C ALA A 86 4.35 24.94 3.37
N PRO A 87 4.36 23.92 4.25
CA PRO A 87 3.25 23.67 5.16
C PRO A 87 2.99 24.89 6.03
N SER A 88 1.72 25.26 6.19
CA SER A 88 1.29 26.35 7.08
C SER A 88 1.93 26.33 8.48
N PRO A 89 2.05 25.17 9.19
CA PRO A 89 2.67 25.17 10.54
C PRO A 89 4.18 25.44 10.54
N THR A 90 4.87 25.29 9.41
CA THR A 90 6.32 25.56 9.30
C THR A 90 6.64 26.97 8.84
N LEU A 91 5.64 27.75 8.38
CA LEU A 91 5.85 29.14 7.93
C LEU A 91 6.56 30.03 8.98
N PRO A 92 6.19 30.01 10.28
CA PRO A 92 6.85 30.86 11.26
C PRO A 92 8.34 30.53 11.43
N GLN A 93 8.69 29.24 11.36
CA GLN A 93 10.08 28.80 11.46
C GLN A 93 10.91 29.24 10.24
N VAL A 94 10.30 29.24 9.06
CA VAL A 94 10.95 29.69 7.83
C VAL A 94 11.15 31.21 7.86
N GLU A 95 10.16 31.97 8.33
CA GLU A 95 10.26 33.42 8.56
C GLU A 95 11.42 33.75 9.50
N ASP A 96 11.50 33.10 10.67
CA ASP A 96 12.59 33.28 11.63
C ASP A 96 13.99 33.00 11.04
N ILE A 97 14.11 31.96 10.20
CA ILE A 97 15.39 31.60 9.55
C ILE A 97 15.77 32.65 8.51
N ILE A 98 14.82 33.11 7.71
CA ILE A 98 15.08 34.12 6.67
C ILE A 98 15.50 35.45 7.29
N GLU A 99 14.83 35.88 8.38
CA GLU A 99 15.21 37.10 9.09
C GLU A 99 16.62 37.02 9.68
N ARG A 100 17.01 35.86 10.23
CA ARG A 100 18.34 35.68 10.83
C ARG A 100 19.48 35.60 9.81
N PHE A 101 19.27 34.93 8.69
CA PHE A 101 20.34 34.62 7.74
C PHE A 101 20.30 35.46 6.45
N GLY A 102 19.20 36.17 6.18
CA GLY A 102 18.99 36.88 4.92
C GLY A 102 18.30 38.23 5.10
N PRO A 103 18.98 39.26 5.66
CA PRO A 103 18.38 40.57 5.95
C PRO A 103 17.84 41.33 4.71
N ASN A 104 18.29 40.96 3.51
CA ASN A 104 17.83 41.55 2.23
C ASN A 104 16.80 40.67 1.49
N THR A 105 16.14 39.73 2.17
CA THR A 105 15.18 38.81 1.55
C THR A 105 13.75 39.26 1.81
N LEU A 106 12.97 39.48 0.75
CA LEU A 106 11.54 39.75 0.87
C LEU A 106 10.75 38.43 0.77
N LEU A 107 10.06 38.03 1.83
CA LEU A 107 9.15 36.90 1.82
C LEU A 107 7.73 37.36 1.47
N LEU A 108 7.15 36.79 0.42
CA LEU A 108 5.74 36.97 0.07
C LEU A 108 4.99 35.66 0.30
N THR A 109 4.06 35.67 1.25
CA THR A 109 3.27 34.49 1.62
C THR A 109 1.84 34.64 1.08
N GLU A 110 1.44 33.73 0.18
CA GLU A 110 0.06 33.62 -0.30
C GLU A 110 -0.64 32.43 0.41
N LYS A 111 -1.92 32.60 0.79
CA LYS A 111 -2.72 31.56 1.46
C LYS A 111 -3.56 30.73 0.48
N ASP A 112 -3.93 29.52 0.88
CA ASP A 112 -4.48 28.43 0.06
C ASP A 112 -5.56 28.81 -0.97
N GLU A 113 -6.47 29.75 -0.67
CA GLU A 113 -7.54 30.12 -1.61
C GLU A 113 -7.06 30.89 -2.84
N THR A 114 -6.01 31.72 -2.74
CA THR A 114 -5.48 32.49 -3.88
C THR A 114 -4.63 31.62 -4.80
N LEU A 115 -3.96 30.60 -4.24
CA LEU A 115 -3.17 29.62 -4.98
C LEU A 115 -4.05 28.72 -5.87
N LYS A 116 -5.24 28.30 -5.37
CA LYS A 116 -6.22 27.54 -6.15
C LYS A 116 -6.77 28.32 -7.33
N ARG A 117 -7.05 29.63 -7.16
CA ARG A 117 -7.52 30.51 -8.25
C ARG A 117 -6.52 30.65 -9.39
N ARG A 118 -5.23 30.44 -9.13
CA ARG A 118 -4.15 30.46 -10.15
C ARG A 118 -3.93 29.10 -10.84
N GLY A 119 -4.75 28.09 -10.55
CA GLY A 119 -4.69 26.78 -11.23
C GLY A 119 -3.43 25.95 -10.92
N ARG A 120 -2.67 26.29 -9.87
CA ARG A 120 -1.51 25.50 -9.45
C ARG A 120 -1.98 24.25 -8.70
N ARG A 121 -1.49 23.07 -9.11
CA ARG A 121 -1.71 21.81 -8.38
C ARG A 121 -0.90 21.85 -7.08
N ILE A 122 -1.61 21.78 -5.95
CA ILE A 122 -1.00 21.79 -4.62
C ILE A 122 -0.57 20.34 -4.29
N PRO A 123 0.69 20.12 -3.86
CA PRO A 123 1.14 18.81 -3.43
C PRO A 123 0.51 18.43 -2.09
N THR A 124 0.28 17.14 -1.90
CA THR A 124 -0.38 16.59 -0.73
C THR A 124 0.67 16.06 0.25
N MET A 125 0.56 16.49 1.51
CA MET A 125 1.36 15.99 2.62
C MET A 125 0.44 15.34 3.66
N LEU A 126 0.58 14.02 3.87
CA LEU A 126 -0.24 13.27 4.81
C LEU A 126 0.45 13.20 6.18
N LYS A 127 -0.23 13.67 7.23
CA LYS A 127 0.26 13.61 8.62
C LYS A 127 -0.54 12.59 9.41
N ASN A 128 -0.01 11.37 9.50
CA ASN A 128 -0.69 10.25 10.15
C ASN A 128 0.08 9.71 11.35
N ILE A 129 -0.65 9.11 12.29
CA ILE A 129 -0.08 8.38 13.44
C ILE A 129 0.69 7.13 12.96
N PHE A 130 1.59 6.62 13.80
CA PHE A 130 2.49 5.52 13.46
C PHE A 130 1.83 4.31 12.74
N PRO A 131 0.73 3.70 13.23
CA PRO A 131 0.13 2.55 12.53
C PRO A 131 -0.44 2.94 11.16
N ILE A 132 -1.05 4.11 11.05
CA ILE A 132 -1.65 4.59 9.80
C ILE A 132 -0.57 4.99 8.78
N ARG A 133 0.57 5.50 9.25
CA ARG A 133 1.71 5.87 8.40
C ARG A 133 2.25 4.67 7.62
N ILE A 134 2.22 3.49 8.22
CA ILE A 134 2.69 2.24 7.60
C ILE A 134 1.83 1.90 6.37
N PHE A 135 0.51 2.12 6.45
CA PHE A 135 -0.42 1.87 5.34
C PHE A 135 -0.42 2.95 4.27
N GLN A 136 0.17 4.13 4.51
CA GLN A 136 0.26 5.19 3.50
C GLN A 136 0.99 4.74 2.24
N GLU A 137 2.02 3.89 2.34
CA GLU A 137 2.76 3.40 1.17
C GLU A 137 1.88 2.51 0.27
N ILE A 138 0.97 1.74 0.87
CA ILE A 138 0.00 0.92 0.14
C ILE A 138 -0.98 1.83 -0.59
N VAL A 139 -1.55 2.82 0.10
CA VAL A 139 -2.43 3.82 -0.53
C VAL A 139 -1.70 4.54 -1.68
N ALA A 140 -0.45 4.94 -1.46
CA ALA A 140 0.36 5.63 -2.47
C ALA A 140 0.69 4.77 -3.70
N LEU A 141 0.68 3.43 -3.58
CA LEU A 141 0.84 2.52 -4.71
C LEU A 141 -0.36 2.57 -5.66
N TYR A 142 -1.57 2.83 -5.14
CA TYR A 142 -2.76 3.02 -5.96
C TYR A 142 -2.78 4.42 -6.59
N SER A 143 -2.81 5.46 -5.77
CA SER A 143 -2.56 6.86 -6.15
C SER A 143 -2.60 7.74 -4.91
N LEU A 144 -2.01 8.95 -4.95
CA LEU A 144 -2.08 9.89 -3.83
C LEU A 144 -3.38 10.72 -3.82
N PRO A 145 -3.89 11.08 -2.63
CA PRO A 145 -5.12 11.85 -2.51
C PRO A 145 -4.90 13.24 -3.07
N SER A 146 -5.92 13.77 -3.76
CA SER A 146 -5.94 15.19 -4.08
C SER A 146 -5.97 16.02 -2.78
N TYR A 147 -5.46 17.25 -2.84
CA TYR A 147 -5.31 18.13 -1.67
C TYR A 147 -6.61 18.36 -0.88
N ASP A 148 -7.76 18.35 -1.57
CA ASP A 148 -9.08 18.57 -0.96
C ASP A 148 -9.84 17.29 -0.59
N ASP A 149 -9.27 16.12 -0.89
CA ASP A 149 -9.91 14.85 -0.60
C ASP A 149 -9.60 14.40 0.83
N ILE A 150 -10.49 13.58 1.38
CA ILE A 150 -10.29 12.99 2.71
C ILE A 150 -9.21 11.91 2.60
N ASP A 151 -8.28 11.90 3.57
CA ASP A 151 -7.26 10.86 3.64
C ASP A 151 -7.91 9.49 3.90
N PRO A 152 -7.77 8.52 2.98
CA PRO A 152 -8.32 7.18 3.16
C PRO A 152 -7.51 6.33 4.15
N SER A 153 -6.26 6.69 4.44
CA SER A 153 -5.30 5.84 5.16
C SER A 153 -5.81 5.32 6.51
N PRO A 154 -6.48 6.12 7.36
CA PRO A 154 -7.01 5.62 8.64
C PRO A 154 -8.01 4.49 8.48
N ILE A 155 -8.87 4.61 7.47
CA ILE A 155 -9.98 3.69 7.27
C ILE A 155 -9.47 2.43 6.60
N VAL A 156 -8.59 2.57 5.60
CA VAL A 156 -7.82 1.48 4.99
C VAL A 156 -7.08 0.67 6.05
N THR A 157 -6.39 1.34 6.98
CA THR A 157 -5.68 0.64 8.05
C THR A 157 -6.62 -0.26 8.86
N LEU A 158 -7.80 0.26 9.22
CA LEU A 158 -8.79 -0.47 10.01
C LEU A 158 -9.45 -1.59 9.19
N SER A 159 -9.92 -1.30 7.98
CA SER A 159 -10.60 -2.27 7.11
C SER A 159 -9.67 -3.39 6.70
N PHE A 160 -8.42 -3.07 6.35
CA PHE A 160 -7.43 -4.05 5.96
C PHE A 160 -7.22 -5.08 7.07
N CYS A 161 -7.03 -4.59 8.30
CA CYS A 161 -6.84 -5.45 9.46
C CYS A 161 -8.05 -6.37 9.68
N ILE A 162 -9.26 -5.81 9.62
CA ILE A 162 -10.51 -6.56 9.81
C ILE A 162 -10.69 -7.61 8.72
N PHE A 163 -10.54 -7.26 7.45
CA PHE A 163 -10.77 -8.17 6.34
C PHE A 163 -9.71 -9.26 6.23
N PHE A 164 -8.43 -8.90 6.40
CA PHE A 164 -7.36 -9.87 6.43
C PHE A 164 -7.55 -10.85 7.59
N GLY A 165 -7.86 -10.34 8.78
CA GLY A 165 -8.11 -11.18 9.95
C GLY A 165 -9.34 -12.07 9.79
N PHE A 166 -10.43 -11.56 9.21
CA PHE A 166 -11.64 -12.32 8.94
C PHE A 166 -11.39 -13.49 7.99
N MET A 167 -10.56 -13.29 6.95
CA MET A 167 -10.27 -14.26 5.89
C MET A 167 -9.22 -15.31 6.27
N PHE A 168 -8.19 -14.91 7.02
CA PHE A 168 -7.05 -15.79 7.36
C PHE A 168 -7.06 -16.26 8.83
N GLY A 169 -8.12 -15.96 9.58
CA GLY A 169 -8.14 -16.04 11.04
C GLY A 169 -7.68 -17.38 11.64
N ASP A 170 -6.41 -17.43 12.03
CA ASP A 170 -5.76 -18.53 12.74
C ASP A 170 -4.60 -17.96 13.57
N VAL A 171 -4.53 -18.36 14.85
CA VAL A 171 -3.52 -17.86 15.80
C VAL A 171 -2.11 -18.26 15.40
N GLY A 172 -1.93 -19.53 15.03
CA GLY A 172 -0.63 -20.11 14.68
C GLY A 172 -0.08 -19.56 13.38
N HIS A 173 -0.92 -19.60 12.34
CA HIS A 173 -0.56 -19.10 11.02
C HIS A 173 -0.33 -17.57 11.04
N GLY A 174 -1.16 -16.81 11.76
CA GLY A 174 -1.01 -15.36 11.92
C GLY A 174 0.30 -14.96 12.60
N LEU A 175 0.68 -15.63 13.69
CA LEU A 175 1.97 -15.40 14.35
C LEU A 175 3.16 -15.81 13.47
N MET A 176 3.02 -16.88 12.69
CA MET A 176 4.07 -17.31 11.75
C MET A 176 4.30 -16.28 10.64
N ILE A 177 3.23 -15.67 10.10
CA ILE A 177 3.33 -14.56 9.14
C ILE A 177 4.05 -13.36 9.76
N SER A 178 3.67 -12.95 10.98
CA SER A 178 4.32 -11.81 11.65
C SER A 178 5.80 -12.07 11.92
N ALA A 179 6.15 -13.28 12.38
CA ALA A 179 7.55 -13.67 12.62
C ALA A 179 8.36 -13.73 11.31
N GLY A 180 7.78 -14.28 10.24
CA GLY A 180 8.38 -14.32 8.90
C GLY A 180 8.66 -12.91 8.36
N ALA A 181 7.69 -12.01 8.46
CA ALA A 181 7.84 -10.62 8.02
C ALA A 181 8.93 -9.88 8.80
N TRP A 182 9.02 -10.08 10.11
CA TRP A 182 10.11 -9.55 10.93
C TRP A 182 11.48 -10.08 10.50
N PHE A 183 11.60 -11.37 10.22
CA PHE A 183 12.84 -11.98 9.75
C PHE A 183 13.27 -11.45 8.36
N LEU A 184 12.32 -11.31 7.43
CA LEU A 184 12.58 -10.77 6.08
C LEU A 184 12.98 -9.30 6.12
N ALA A 185 12.39 -8.50 7.02
CA ALA A 185 12.77 -7.10 7.22
C ALA A 185 14.22 -6.98 7.69
N ARG A 186 14.66 -7.86 8.60
CA ARG A 186 16.02 -7.85 9.14
C ARG A 186 17.06 -8.28 8.10
N LYS A 187 16.70 -9.16 7.17
CA LYS A 187 17.55 -9.56 6.04
C LYS A 187 17.60 -8.53 4.90
N GLY A 188 16.81 -7.45 4.96
CA GLY A 188 16.78 -6.41 3.94
C GLY A 188 16.16 -6.84 2.60
N ILE A 189 15.51 -8.00 2.55
CA ILE A 189 14.84 -8.51 1.33
C ILE A 189 13.55 -7.74 1.07
N LEU A 190 12.83 -7.38 2.14
CA LEU A 190 11.56 -6.68 2.08
C LEU A 190 11.72 -5.26 2.65
N LYS A 191 11.12 -4.27 1.98
CA LYS A 191 11.06 -2.89 2.50
C LYS A 191 10.41 -2.89 3.90
N GLN A 192 10.97 -2.09 4.82
CA GLN A 192 10.51 -2.05 6.22
C GLN A 192 9.02 -1.71 6.36
N ALA A 193 8.50 -0.82 5.52
CA ALA A 193 7.08 -0.46 5.54
C ALA A 193 6.18 -1.65 5.16
N PHE A 194 6.47 -2.35 4.06
CA PHE A 194 5.73 -3.56 3.65
C PHE A 194 5.79 -4.66 4.70
N ALA A 195 6.96 -4.89 5.30
CA ALA A 195 7.09 -5.86 6.37
C ALA A 195 6.23 -5.49 7.60
N SER A 196 6.16 -4.20 7.93
CA SER A 196 5.36 -3.71 9.05
C SER A 196 3.86 -3.89 8.79
N VAL A 197 3.39 -3.70 7.55
CA VAL A 197 1.99 -4.02 7.18
C VAL A 197 1.70 -5.50 7.43
N ILE A 198 2.54 -6.38 6.92
CA ILE A 198 2.34 -7.83 7.04
C ILE A 198 2.37 -8.27 8.52
N GLN A 199 3.20 -7.64 9.35
CA GLN A 199 3.20 -7.89 10.80
C GLN A 199 1.89 -7.49 11.48
N ILE A 200 1.37 -6.30 11.18
CA ILE A 200 0.08 -5.83 11.71
C ILE A 200 -1.06 -6.75 11.23
N ALA A 201 -1.01 -7.16 9.96
CA ALA A 201 -1.95 -8.11 9.38
C ALA A 201 -1.93 -9.47 10.11
N GLY A 202 -0.73 -10.01 10.38
CA GLY A 202 -0.56 -11.27 11.11
C GLY A 202 -1.03 -11.18 12.57
N TYR A 203 -0.83 -10.05 13.25
CA TYR A 203 -1.41 -9.82 14.58
C TYR A 203 -2.95 -9.74 14.54
N SER A 204 -3.52 -9.13 13.50
CA SER A 204 -4.96 -9.12 13.29
C SER A 204 -5.51 -10.53 13.02
N ALA A 205 -4.83 -11.31 12.17
CA ALA A 205 -5.19 -12.71 11.92
C ALA A 205 -5.13 -13.55 13.20
N ALA A 206 -4.13 -13.32 14.07
CA ALA A 206 -4.08 -14.00 15.35
C ALA A 206 -5.25 -13.59 16.27
N ALA A 207 -5.63 -12.31 16.30
CA ALA A 207 -6.78 -11.84 17.07
C ALA A 207 -8.11 -12.46 16.58
N PHE A 208 -8.31 -12.55 15.27
CA PHE A 208 -9.47 -13.24 14.69
C PHE A 208 -9.41 -14.76 14.85
N GLY A 209 -8.21 -15.35 14.86
CA GLY A 209 -8.00 -16.77 15.16
C GLY A 209 -8.46 -17.13 16.58
N PHE A 210 -8.19 -16.28 17.59
CA PHE A 210 -8.73 -16.46 18.93
C PHE A 210 -10.26 -16.41 18.97
N LEU A 211 -10.86 -15.59 18.10
CA LEU A 211 -12.29 -15.39 18.01
C LEU A 211 -13.01 -16.55 17.30
N TYR A 212 -12.35 -17.20 16.33
CA TYR A 212 -12.79 -18.46 15.72
C TYR A 212 -12.43 -19.70 16.54
N GLY A 213 -11.46 -19.62 17.45
CA GLY A 213 -10.96 -20.76 18.23
C GLY A 213 -9.98 -21.66 17.47
N SER A 214 -9.40 -21.18 16.37
CA SER A 214 -8.48 -21.94 15.51
C SER A 214 -7.01 -21.69 15.88
N VAL A 215 -6.30 -22.74 16.31
CA VAL A 215 -4.85 -22.73 16.48
C VAL A 215 -4.24 -23.81 15.57
N PHE A 216 -3.55 -23.41 14.49
CA PHE A 216 -2.94 -24.34 13.52
C PHE A 216 -3.93 -25.39 13.01
N GLY A 217 -5.17 -24.99 12.70
CA GLY A 217 -6.21 -25.92 12.24
C GLY A 217 -6.77 -26.90 13.30
N SER A 218 -6.32 -26.85 14.56
CA SER A 218 -6.91 -27.62 15.65
C SER A 218 -8.01 -26.81 16.36
N GLU A 219 -9.24 -27.34 16.38
CA GLU A 219 -10.42 -26.70 17.02
C GLU A 219 -10.57 -27.09 18.52
N GLU A 220 -9.65 -27.87 19.10
CA GLU A 220 -9.82 -28.46 20.44
C GLU A 220 -9.21 -27.68 21.62
N LEU A 221 -8.33 -26.70 21.39
CA LEU A 221 -7.58 -26.06 22.48
C LEU A 221 -8.24 -24.80 23.08
N ILE A 222 -9.16 -24.15 22.35
CA ILE A 222 -9.82 -22.90 22.80
C ILE A 222 -11.31 -22.96 22.42
N PRO A 223 -12.24 -22.70 23.36
CA PRO A 223 -13.66 -22.64 23.01
C PRO A 223 -13.90 -21.48 22.04
N ALA A 224 -14.38 -21.78 20.84
CA ALA A 224 -14.74 -20.79 19.82
C ALA A 224 -15.78 -19.80 20.39
N LEU A 225 -15.44 -18.52 20.48
CA LEU A 225 -16.30 -17.51 21.10
C LEU A 225 -17.41 -17.00 20.17
N TRP A 226 -17.33 -17.25 18.85
CA TRP A 226 -18.32 -16.76 17.88
C TRP A 226 -18.95 -17.87 17.02
N THR A 227 -18.18 -18.59 16.20
CA THR A 227 -18.62 -19.73 15.38
C THR A 227 -17.41 -20.45 14.78
N THR A 228 -17.40 -21.79 14.75
CA THR A 228 -16.45 -22.52 13.91
C THR A 228 -16.82 -22.30 12.43
N PRO A 229 -15.87 -21.90 11.57
CA PRO A 229 -16.14 -21.59 10.16
C PRO A 229 -16.90 -22.70 9.42
N MET A 230 -16.67 -23.97 9.78
CA MET A 230 -17.29 -25.14 9.14
C MET A 230 -18.74 -25.43 9.57
N HIS A 231 -19.14 -25.17 10.82
CA HIS A 231 -20.51 -25.44 11.29
C HIS A 231 -21.46 -24.25 11.06
N GLY A 232 -20.91 -23.06 10.83
CA GLY A 232 -21.62 -21.79 10.76
C GLY A 232 -21.63 -21.11 9.40
N ILE A 233 -21.52 -21.84 8.27
CA ILE A 233 -21.36 -21.28 6.92
C ILE A 233 -22.37 -20.15 6.64
N ASN A 234 -23.65 -20.35 6.94
CA ASN A 234 -24.68 -19.32 6.75
C ASN A 234 -24.44 -18.07 7.60
N LYS A 235 -24.01 -18.23 8.85
CA LYS A 235 -23.68 -17.11 9.74
C LYS A 235 -22.43 -16.37 9.26
N LEU A 236 -21.44 -17.09 8.74
CA LEU A 236 -20.21 -16.52 8.18
C LEU A 236 -20.49 -15.72 6.89
N LEU A 237 -21.33 -16.26 6.01
CA LEU A 237 -21.79 -15.58 4.78
C LEU A 237 -22.59 -14.31 5.11
N VAL A 238 -23.51 -14.38 6.09
CA VAL A 238 -24.25 -13.19 6.54
C VAL A 238 -23.29 -12.18 7.17
N ALA A 239 -22.35 -12.61 8.00
CA ALA A 239 -21.36 -11.72 8.62
C ALA A 239 -20.48 -11.04 7.58
N SER A 240 -20.03 -11.74 6.53
CA SER A 240 -19.23 -11.14 5.45
C SER A 240 -20.04 -10.14 4.64
N LEU A 241 -21.32 -10.43 4.37
CA LEU A 241 -22.21 -9.51 3.68
C LEU A 241 -22.50 -8.25 4.50
N VAL A 242 -22.71 -8.40 5.82
CA VAL A 242 -22.91 -7.28 6.75
C VAL A 242 -21.64 -6.43 6.86
N ALA A 243 -20.46 -7.05 6.98
CA ALA A 243 -19.18 -6.34 6.98
C ALA A 243 -18.98 -5.56 5.66
N GLY A 244 -19.34 -6.17 4.52
CA GLY A 244 -19.33 -5.51 3.22
C GLY A 244 -20.29 -4.33 3.12
N ALA A 245 -21.53 -4.50 3.58
CA ALA A 245 -22.52 -3.43 3.61
C ALA A 245 -22.09 -2.26 4.52
N ALA A 246 -21.53 -2.56 5.69
CA ALA A 246 -20.97 -1.56 6.60
C ALA A 246 -19.79 -0.80 5.96
N PHE A 247 -18.93 -1.50 5.22
CA PHE A 247 -17.79 -0.89 4.57
C PHE A 247 -18.15 -0.04 3.34
N LEU A 248 -19.08 -0.52 2.51
CA LEU A 248 -19.62 0.25 1.38
C LEU A 248 -20.36 1.50 1.87
N SER A 249 -21.17 1.37 2.92
CA SER A 249 -21.86 2.52 3.52
C SER A 249 -20.88 3.54 4.12
N LEU A 250 -19.78 3.09 4.72
CA LEU A 250 -18.70 3.97 5.16
C LEU A 250 -18.06 4.73 3.98
N GLY A 251 -17.80 4.06 2.85
CA GLY A 251 -17.28 4.70 1.64
C GLY A 251 -18.20 5.81 1.11
N ILE A 252 -19.51 5.53 1.02
CA ILE A 252 -20.52 6.52 0.62
C ILE A 252 -20.61 7.67 1.64
N ALA A 253 -20.53 7.38 2.94
CA ALA A 253 -20.53 8.41 3.98
C ALA A 253 -19.33 9.36 3.86
N LEU A 254 -18.14 8.86 3.51
CA LEU A 254 -16.97 9.70 3.23
C LEU A 254 -17.14 10.55 1.99
N ASN A 255 -17.79 10.02 0.96
CA ASN A 255 -18.11 10.81 -0.23
C ASN A 255 -19.04 11.98 0.14
N ILE A 256 -20.07 11.73 0.95
CA ILE A 256 -20.97 12.76 1.48
C ILE A 256 -20.18 13.84 2.25
N LEU A 257 -19.23 13.45 3.11
CA LEU A 257 -18.38 14.40 3.82
C LEU A 257 -17.48 15.21 2.89
N THR A 258 -16.95 14.57 1.84
CA THR A 258 -16.11 15.23 0.82
C THR A 258 -16.92 16.25 0.03
N LEU A 259 -18.14 15.90 -0.39
CA LEU A 259 -19.06 16.80 -1.10
C LEU A 259 -19.52 17.96 -0.22
N ARG A 260 -19.73 17.71 1.08
CA ARG A 260 -20.04 18.74 2.07
C ARG A 260 -18.90 19.77 2.19
N ARG A 261 -17.64 19.33 2.21
CA ARG A 261 -16.47 20.23 2.21
C ARG A 261 -16.35 21.04 0.92
N LYS A 262 -16.73 20.45 -0.22
CA LYS A 262 -16.70 21.12 -1.54
C LYS A 262 -17.91 22.05 -1.78
N GLY A 263 -18.86 22.14 -0.84
CA GLY A 263 -20.04 23.02 -0.94
C GLY A 263 -21.02 22.63 -2.05
N ARG A 264 -20.99 21.37 -2.52
CA ARG A 264 -21.88 20.84 -3.58
C ARG A 264 -23.07 20.09 -2.96
N VAL A 265 -24.00 20.87 -2.42
CA VAL A 265 -25.14 20.34 -1.64
C VAL A 265 -26.15 19.58 -2.51
N GLY A 266 -26.30 19.96 -3.78
CA GLY A 266 -27.17 19.27 -4.75
C GLY A 266 -26.74 17.82 -4.98
N LYS A 267 -25.51 17.62 -5.48
CA LYS A 267 -24.88 16.29 -5.59
C LYS A 267 -24.91 15.48 -4.29
N MET A 268 -24.64 16.11 -3.15
CA MET A 268 -24.65 15.39 -1.87
C MET A 268 -25.99 14.72 -1.56
N LEU A 269 -27.11 15.34 -1.92
CA LEU A 269 -28.45 14.85 -1.61
C LEU A 269 -28.98 13.87 -2.66
N PHE A 270 -28.81 14.17 -3.94
CA PHE A 270 -29.52 13.47 -5.02
C PHE A 270 -28.66 12.49 -5.84
N ASP A 271 -27.34 12.53 -5.71
CA ASP A 271 -26.45 11.68 -6.50
C ASP A 271 -26.51 10.20 -6.06
N CYS A 272 -26.18 9.29 -7.00
CA CYS A 272 -26.08 7.84 -6.77
C CYS A 272 -25.11 7.49 -5.64
N GLU A 273 -24.07 8.30 -5.47
CA GLU A 273 -23.06 8.13 -4.40
C GLU A 273 -23.26 9.14 -3.26
N GLY A 274 -24.43 9.77 -3.19
CA GLY A 274 -24.88 10.68 -2.14
C GLY A 274 -25.85 10.03 -1.15
N LEU A 275 -26.63 10.87 -0.47
CA LEU A 275 -27.59 10.43 0.56
C LEU A 275 -28.71 9.56 -0.04
N ALA A 276 -29.25 9.93 -1.20
CA ALA A 276 -30.27 9.15 -1.90
C ALA A 276 -29.76 7.74 -2.25
N GLY A 277 -28.51 7.63 -2.72
CA GLY A 277 -27.85 6.35 -2.97
C GLY A 277 -27.67 5.48 -1.72
N LEU A 278 -27.27 6.08 -0.60
CA LEU A 278 -27.14 5.36 0.68
C LEU A 278 -28.49 4.80 1.16
N LEU A 279 -29.56 5.61 1.09
CA LEU A 279 -30.91 5.19 1.44
C LEU A 279 -31.42 4.10 0.49
N PHE A 280 -31.13 4.24 -0.81
CA PHE A 280 -31.47 3.23 -1.81
C PHE A 280 -30.76 1.91 -1.50
N TYR A 281 -29.47 1.96 -1.17
CA TYR A 281 -28.69 0.78 -0.82
C TYR A 281 -29.26 0.02 0.38
N TRP A 282 -29.56 0.71 1.48
CA TRP A 282 -30.12 0.08 2.68
C TRP A 282 -31.54 -0.44 2.48
N THR A 283 -32.38 0.28 1.73
CA THR A 283 -33.74 -0.18 1.41
C THR A 283 -33.72 -1.40 0.49
N ALA A 284 -32.80 -1.45 -0.49
CA ALA A 284 -32.57 -2.63 -1.32
C ALA A 284 -32.05 -3.83 -0.51
N LEU A 285 -31.10 -3.61 0.41
CA LEU A 285 -30.58 -4.65 1.28
C LEU A 285 -31.66 -5.19 2.23
N ALA A 286 -32.48 -4.31 2.81
CA ALA A 286 -33.61 -4.71 3.62
C ALA A 286 -34.62 -5.54 2.81
N ALA A 287 -34.94 -5.12 1.58
CA ALA A 287 -35.83 -5.87 0.71
C ALA A 287 -35.30 -7.28 0.43
N ALA A 288 -33.99 -7.41 0.14
CA ALA A 288 -33.35 -8.71 -0.02
C ALA A 288 -33.44 -9.55 1.28
N ALA A 289 -33.14 -8.98 2.44
CA ALA A 289 -33.23 -9.69 3.71
C ALA A 289 -34.65 -10.22 4.03
N PHE A 290 -35.69 -9.45 3.70
CA PHE A 290 -37.08 -9.89 3.86
C PHE A 290 -37.40 -11.08 2.96
N THR A 291 -36.90 -11.13 1.72
CA THR A 291 -37.10 -12.30 0.84
C THR A 291 -36.49 -13.59 1.38
N PHE A 292 -35.43 -13.50 2.19
CA PHE A 292 -34.82 -14.68 2.81
C PHE A 292 -35.47 -15.10 4.12
N THR A 293 -36.18 -14.20 4.81
CA THR A 293 -36.72 -14.43 6.16
C THR A 293 -38.22 -14.71 6.15
N SER A 294 -38.94 -14.27 5.14
CA SER A 294 -40.41 -14.35 5.07
C SER A 294 -40.86 -14.87 3.70
N ASP A 295 -41.65 -15.96 3.70
CA ASP A 295 -42.23 -16.54 2.49
C ASP A 295 -43.30 -15.65 1.82
N GLU A 296 -43.79 -14.62 2.51
CA GLU A 296 -44.79 -13.68 2.01
C GLU A 296 -44.24 -12.60 1.04
N GLY A 297 -42.94 -12.64 0.71
CA GLY A 297 -42.32 -11.72 -0.23
C GLY A 297 -42.02 -10.33 0.34
N VAL A 298 -41.75 -9.36 -0.54
CA VAL A 298 -41.31 -8.01 -0.13
C VAL A 298 -42.52 -7.14 0.25
N PRO A 299 -42.53 -6.47 1.43
CA PRO A 299 -43.64 -5.59 1.81
C PRO A 299 -43.82 -4.45 0.81
N GLY A 300 -45.05 -4.24 0.33
CA GLY A 300 -45.42 -3.21 -0.66
C GLY A 300 -44.92 -1.78 -0.36
N PRO A 301 -44.96 -1.30 0.91
CA PRO A 301 -44.40 0.01 1.27
C PRO A 301 -42.90 0.13 0.96
N LEU A 302 -42.13 -0.96 1.13
CA LEU A 302 -40.69 -0.96 0.89
C LEU A 302 -40.38 -0.85 -0.61
N LEU A 303 -41.15 -1.55 -1.45
CA LEU A 303 -41.05 -1.43 -2.91
C LEU A 303 -41.40 -0.01 -3.40
N PHE A 304 -42.40 0.63 -2.80
CA PHE A 304 -42.74 2.02 -3.12
C PHE A 304 -41.60 2.98 -2.77
N VAL A 305 -41.00 2.84 -1.58
CA VAL A 305 -39.84 3.65 -1.17
C VAL A 305 -38.65 3.41 -2.10
N LEU A 306 -38.38 2.16 -2.47
CA LEU A 306 -37.29 1.83 -3.40
C LEU A 306 -37.50 2.47 -4.79
N ALA A 307 -38.73 2.38 -5.32
CA ALA A 307 -39.09 3.00 -6.59
C ALA A 307 -39.02 4.53 -6.54
N ALA A 308 -39.46 5.15 -5.43
CA ALA A 308 -39.36 6.59 -5.22
C ALA A 308 -37.90 7.05 -5.17
N LEU A 309 -37.03 6.33 -4.44
CA LEU A 309 -35.60 6.63 -4.38
C LEU A 309 -34.92 6.45 -5.75
N PHE A 310 -35.25 5.38 -6.47
CA PHE A 310 -34.77 5.18 -7.84
C PHE A 310 -35.16 6.35 -8.75
N LEU A 311 -36.40 6.84 -8.66
CA LEU A 311 -36.86 7.99 -9.43
C LEU A 311 -36.10 9.28 -9.05
N THR A 312 -35.82 9.50 -7.76
CA THR A 312 -35.03 10.67 -7.33
C THR A 312 -33.59 10.64 -7.84
N ILE A 313 -32.97 9.45 -7.90
CA ILE A 313 -31.61 9.27 -8.41
C ILE A 313 -31.59 9.46 -9.93
N MET A 314 -32.58 8.92 -10.66
CA MET A 314 -32.73 9.11 -12.10
C MET A 314 -32.90 10.58 -12.48
N CYS A 315 -33.63 11.33 -11.65
CA CYS A 315 -33.95 12.74 -11.85
C CYS A 315 -32.94 13.69 -11.18
N SER A 316 -31.80 13.19 -10.68
CA SER A 316 -30.85 13.98 -9.87
C SER A 316 -30.32 15.20 -10.63
N SER A 317 -30.04 15.08 -11.93
CA SER A 317 -29.61 16.18 -12.79
C SER A 317 -30.68 17.27 -12.97
N LEU A 318 -31.95 16.90 -13.06
CA LEU A 318 -33.08 17.83 -13.16
C LEU A 318 -33.38 18.48 -11.80
N LEU A 319 -33.32 17.72 -10.71
CA LEU A 319 -33.51 18.24 -9.35
C LEU A 319 -32.38 19.19 -8.95
N GLU A 320 -31.14 18.90 -9.30
CA GLU A 320 -29.99 19.76 -9.00
C GLU A 320 -30.10 21.10 -9.72
N ARG A 321 -30.52 21.10 -10.99
CA ARG A 321 -30.84 22.32 -11.76
C ARG A 321 -31.98 23.10 -11.14
N PHE A 322 -33.05 22.41 -10.76
CA PHE A 322 -34.25 23.04 -10.21
C PHE A 322 -34.03 23.65 -8.82
N PHE A 323 -33.29 22.98 -7.94
CA PHE A 323 -33.07 23.45 -6.56
C PHE A 323 -31.86 24.36 -6.36
N PHE A 324 -30.76 24.13 -7.09
CA PHE A 324 -29.49 24.81 -6.82
C PHE A 324 -28.99 25.70 -7.97
N GLY A 325 -29.69 25.75 -9.12
CA GLY A 325 -29.42 26.69 -10.21
C GLY A 325 -28.00 26.66 -10.76
N ARG A 326 -27.30 25.53 -10.60
CA ARG A 326 -25.93 25.32 -11.10
C ARG A 326 -26.00 24.48 -12.38
N ASP A 327 -25.63 25.09 -13.49
CA ASP A 327 -25.33 24.39 -14.73
C ASP A 327 -23.96 23.73 -14.61
N GLU A 328 -23.93 22.46 -14.17
CA GLU A 328 -22.81 21.61 -14.56
C GLU A 328 -23.03 21.14 -16.01
N GLU A 329 -21.91 20.94 -16.73
CA GLU A 329 -21.87 20.50 -18.12
C GLU A 329 -22.85 19.34 -18.33
N ASP A 330 -23.80 19.57 -19.23
CA ASP A 330 -24.88 18.64 -19.55
C ASP A 330 -24.29 17.41 -20.25
N GLU A 331 -23.85 16.41 -19.47
CA GLU A 331 -23.79 15.06 -19.98
C GLU A 331 -25.23 14.68 -20.34
N GLY A 332 -25.54 14.70 -21.64
CA GLY A 332 -26.92 14.56 -22.13
C GLY A 332 -27.66 13.41 -21.43
N GLY A 333 -28.97 13.58 -21.19
CA GLY A 333 -29.74 12.74 -20.26
C GLY A 333 -29.65 11.20 -20.46
N VAL A 334 -29.26 10.75 -21.67
CA VAL A 334 -28.93 9.34 -21.95
C VAL A 334 -27.68 8.88 -21.22
N VAL A 335 -26.61 9.68 -21.21
CA VAL A 335 -25.35 9.40 -20.50
C VAL A 335 -25.61 9.33 -19.00
N HIS A 336 -26.38 10.27 -18.46
CA HIS A 336 -26.77 10.25 -17.05
C HIS A 336 -27.56 8.98 -16.69
N THR A 337 -28.53 8.60 -17.53
CA THR A 337 -29.31 7.36 -17.33
C THR A 337 -28.42 6.12 -17.32
N PHE A 338 -27.47 6.03 -18.27
CA PHE A 338 -26.51 4.94 -18.31
C PHE A 338 -25.60 4.92 -17.08
N SER A 339 -25.13 6.09 -16.64
CA SER A 339 -24.31 6.24 -15.44
C SER A 339 -25.04 5.76 -14.18
N VAL A 340 -26.30 6.14 -14.00
CA VAL A 340 -27.15 5.67 -12.89
C VAL A 340 -27.32 4.15 -12.93
N LEU A 341 -27.66 3.57 -14.09
CA LEU A 341 -27.81 2.11 -14.22
C LEU A 341 -26.49 1.38 -13.92
N HIS A 342 -25.37 1.89 -14.42
CA HIS A 342 -24.05 1.34 -14.13
C HIS A 342 -23.71 1.43 -12.63
N ALA A 343 -24.03 2.53 -11.97
CA ALA A 343 -23.83 2.72 -10.53
C ALA A 343 -24.65 1.73 -9.70
N LEU A 344 -25.91 1.48 -10.08
CA LEU A 344 -26.78 0.50 -9.41
C LEU A 344 -26.29 -0.94 -9.59
N LEU A 345 -25.88 -1.31 -10.80
CA LEU A 345 -25.25 -2.60 -11.06
C LEU A 345 -23.93 -2.75 -10.27
N SER A 346 -23.17 -1.67 -10.13
CA SER A 346 -21.98 -1.64 -9.28
C SER A 346 -22.32 -1.89 -7.81
N PHE A 347 -23.42 -1.38 -7.26
CA PHE A 347 -23.79 -1.70 -5.87
C PHE A 347 -24.06 -3.18 -5.64
N VAL A 348 -24.76 -3.83 -6.58
CA VAL A 348 -25.02 -5.28 -6.52
C VAL A 348 -23.70 -6.06 -6.64
N SER A 349 -22.88 -5.72 -7.64
CA SER A 349 -21.59 -6.37 -7.89
C SER A 349 -20.62 -6.23 -6.71
N ASN A 350 -20.49 -5.00 -6.17
CA ASN A 350 -19.60 -4.71 -5.06
C ASN A 350 -20.06 -5.44 -3.79
N THR A 351 -21.36 -5.48 -3.52
CA THR A 351 -21.91 -6.21 -2.36
C THR A 351 -21.69 -7.72 -2.48
N ALA A 352 -21.94 -8.28 -3.66
CA ALA A 352 -21.68 -9.70 -3.93
C ALA A 352 -20.19 -10.05 -3.82
N SER A 353 -19.28 -9.12 -4.13
CA SER A 353 -17.82 -9.32 -3.98
C SER A 353 -17.42 -9.66 -2.54
N PHE A 354 -18.17 -9.20 -1.52
CA PHE A 354 -17.87 -9.50 -0.11
C PHE A 354 -18.18 -10.95 0.32
N VAL A 355 -18.94 -11.71 -0.48
CA VAL A 355 -19.07 -13.17 -0.29
C VAL A 355 -17.71 -13.86 -0.31
N ARG A 356 -16.75 -13.26 -1.04
CA ARG A 356 -15.38 -13.76 -1.14
C ARG A 356 -14.65 -13.78 0.21
N LEU A 357 -14.98 -12.90 1.15
CA LEU A 357 -14.37 -12.94 2.49
C LEU A 357 -14.70 -14.26 3.20
N ALA A 358 -15.97 -14.68 3.15
CA ALA A 358 -16.39 -15.96 3.71
C ALA A 358 -15.78 -17.14 2.93
N ALA A 359 -15.73 -17.08 1.60
CA ALA A 359 -15.16 -18.15 0.78
C ALA A 359 -13.68 -18.43 1.14
N PHE A 360 -12.87 -17.39 1.36
CA PHE A 360 -11.48 -17.57 1.77
C PHE A 360 -11.33 -18.05 3.21
N ALA A 361 -12.16 -17.56 4.14
CA ALA A 361 -12.16 -18.08 5.51
C ALA A 361 -12.50 -19.58 5.56
N LEU A 362 -13.47 -20.02 4.75
CA LEU A 362 -13.84 -21.43 4.63
C LEU A 362 -12.73 -22.26 3.98
N ASN A 363 -12.10 -21.75 2.93
CA ASN A 363 -10.98 -22.41 2.27
C ASN A 363 -9.78 -22.57 3.21
N HIS A 364 -9.46 -21.53 3.97
CA HIS A 364 -8.36 -21.54 4.93
C HIS A 364 -8.59 -22.58 6.02
N ALA A 365 -9.79 -22.60 6.61
CA ALA A 365 -10.17 -23.60 7.59
C ALA A 365 -10.14 -25.02 7.01
N GLY A 366 -10.74 -25.23 5.83
CA GLY A 366 -10.79 -26.56 5.19
C GLY A 366 -9.43 -27.09 4.77
N LEU A 367 -8.52 -26.24 4.26
CA LEU A 367 -7.15 -26.64 3.93
C LEU A 367 -6.33 -26.97 5.18
N SER A 368 -6.50 -26.20 6.25
CA SER A 368 -5.82 -26.45 7.53
C SER A 368 -6.29 -27.77 8.17
N GLU A 369 -7.58 -28.05 8.10
CA GLU A 369 -8.16 -29.33 8.54
C GLU A 369 -7.64 -30.49 7.67
N ALA A 370 -7.61 -30.33 6.34
CA ALA A 370 -7.09 -31.35 5.43
C ALA A 370 -5.61 -31.68 5.67
N VAL A 371 -4.76 -30.66 5.89
CA VAL A 371 -3.34 -30.86 6.22
C VAL A 371 -3.18 -31.61 7.55
N SER A 372 -4.02 -31.29 8.55
CA SER A 372 -4.02 -31.98 9.84
C SER A 372 -4.42 -33.45 9.69
N MET A 373 -5.51 -33.74 8.97
CA MET A 373 -5.95 -35.10 8.67
C MET A 373 -4.88 -35.92 7.92
N LEU A 374 -4.22 -35.32 6.93
CA LEU A 374 -3.12 -35.98 6.21
C LEU A 374 -1.93 -36.29 7.13
N GLY A 375 -1.63 -35.41 8.09
CA GLY A 375 -0.63 -35.64 9.12
C GLY A 375 -0.95 -36.87 9.98
N ASP A 376 -2.20 -36.98 10.43
CA ASP A 376 -2.66 -38.09 11.29
C ASP A 376 -2.65 -39.44 10.55
N MET A 377 -3.02 -39.46 9.27
CA MET A 377 -2.96 -40.67 8.44
C MET A 377 -1.53 -41.21 8.31
N VAL A 378 -0.55 -40.31 8.19
CA VAL A 378 0.88 -40.66 8.01
C VAL A 378 1.53 -41.16 9.32
N GLN A 379 0.93 -40.87 10.47
CA GLN A 379 1.41 -41.34 11.77
C GLN A 379 1.41 -42.88 11.89
N SER A 380 0.53 -43.57 11.16
CA SER A 380 0.35 -45.03 11.21
C SER A 380 1.46 -45.85 10.51
N VAL A 381 2.39 -45.20 9.81
CA VAL A 381 3.47 -45.84 9.03
C VAL A 381 4.74 -46.02 9.89
N PRO A 382 5.59 -47.04 9.67
CA PRO A 382 6.90 -47.13 10.36
C PRO A 382 7.77 -45.89 10.07
N GLY A 383 8.15 -45.15 11.12
CA GLY A 383 8.76 -43.81 10.99
C GLY A 383 7.76 -42.65 11.00
N GLY A 384 6.49 -42.93 11.30
CA GLY A 384 5.33 -42.03 11.26
C GLY A 384 5.54 -40.64 11.89
N PRO A 385 6.15 -40.50 13.08
CA PRO A 385 6.32 -39.18 13.70
C PRO A 385 7.19 -38.22 12.88
N PHE A 386 8.21 -38.75 12.19
CA PHE A 386 9.09 -37.94 11.35
C PHE A 386 8.39 -37.49 10.07
N PHE A 387 7.67 -38.40 9.41
CA PHE A 387 6.91 -38.08 8.21
C PHE A 387 5.72 -37.16 8.50
N GLN A 388 5.02 -37.35 9.64
CA GLN A 388 3.96 -36.47 10.12
C GLN A 388 4.49 -35.04 10.32
N ALA A 389 5.62 -34.89 11.01
CA ALA A 389 6.24 -33.57 11.19
C ALA A 389 6.61 -32.92 9.85
N GLY A 390 7.11 -33.70 8.89
CA GLY A 390 7.40 -33.22 7.54
C GLY A 390 6.15 -32.74 6.79
N VAL A 391 5.07 -33.50 6.83
CA VAL A 391 3.78 -33.16 6.18
C VAL A 391 3.17 -31.91 6.82
N LEU A 392 3.12 -31.83 8.15
CA LEU A 392 2.57 -30.67 8.86
C LEU A 392 3.41 -29.41 8.60
N LEU A 393 4.75 -29.52 8.63
CA LEU A 393 5.63 -28.39 8.35
C LEU A 393 5.45 -27.89 6.91
N ALA A 394 5.44 -28.80 5.93
CA ALA A 394 5.28 -28.45 4.53
C ALA A 394 3.88 -27.88 4.24
N GLY A 395 2.83 -28.50 4.79
CA GLY A 395 1.45 -28.06 4.63
C GLY A 395 1.22 -26.67 5.21
N ASN A 396 1.62 -26.44 6.47
CA ASN A 396 1.48 -25.13 7.10
C ASN A 396 2.35 -24.06 6.41
N ALA A 397 3.51 -24.42 5.87
CA ALA A 397 4.32 -23.50 5.06
C ALA A 397 3.62 -23.10 3.75
N VAL A 398 2.95 -24.04 3.09
CA VAL A 398 2.16 -23.77 1.88
C VAL A 398 0.95 -22.90 2.21
N ILE A 399 0.23 -23.18 3.30
CA ILE A 399 -0.91 -22.37 3.75
C ILE A 399 -0.45 -20.95 4.06
N VAL A 400 0.57 -20.76 4.90
CA VAL A 400 1.08 -19.42 5.22
C VAL A 400 1.61 -18.67 4.00
N GLY A 401 2.39 -19.34 3.14
CA GLY A 401 3.03 -18.70 2.00
C GLY A 401 2.05 -18.36 0.88
N LEU A 402 1.30 -19.36 0.40
CA LEU A 402 0.44 -19.24 -0.76
C LEU A 402 -0.90 -18.58 -0.39
N GLU A 403 -1.61 -19.12 0.60
CA GLU A 403 -2.92 -18.59 0.97
C GLU A 403 -2.80 -17.24 1.65
N GLY A 404 -1.80 -17.03 2.50
CA GLY A 404 -1.51 -15.72 3.09
C GLY A 404 -1.30 -14.64 2.01
N LEU A 405 -0.60 -14.96 0.91
CA LEU A 405 -0.42 -14.05 -0.23
C LEU A 405 -1.73 -13.81 -0.99
N ILE A 406 -2.50 -14.87 -1.25
CA ILE A 406 -3.80 -14.77 -1.96
C ILE A 406 -4.76 -13.89 -1.17
N VAL A 407 -4.88 -14.11 0.14
CA VAL A 407 -5.72 -13.31 1.03
C VAL A 407 -5.24 -11.87 1.07
N PHE A 408 -3.93 -11.62 1.18
CA PHE A 408 -3.36 -10.27 1.16
C PHE A 408 -3.73 -9.50 -0.13
N ILE A 409 -3.54 -10.11 -1.30
CA ILE A 409 -3.89 -9.49 -2.60
C ILE A 409 -5.41 -9.23 -2.66
N GLN A 410 -6.19 -10.16 -2.14
CA GLN A 410 -7.64 -10.03 -2.15
C GLN A 410 -8.14 -8.91 -1.23
N THR A 411 -7.51 -8.72 -0.06
CA THR A 411 -7.83 -7.60 0.82
C THR A 411 -7.52 -6.27 0.13
N LEU A 412 -6.37 -6.14 -0.53
CA LEU A 412 -6.04 -4.94 -1.31
C LEU A 412 -7.06 -4.67 -2.43
N ARG A 413 -7.53 -5.73 -3.10
CA ARG A 413 -8.55 -5.60 -4.14
C ARG A 413 -9.82 -4.95 -3.59
N LEU A 414 -10.32 -5.44 -2.45
CA LEU A 414 -11.52 -4.93 -1.79
C LEU A 414 -11.40 -3.44 -1.44
N GLU A 415 -10.20 -3.00 -1.06
CA GLU A 415 -9.95 -1.60 -0.71
C GLU A 415 -9.82 -0.70 -1.95
N TYR A 416 -9.12 -1.18 -2.99
CA TYR A 416 -8.84 -0.36 -4.18
C TYR A 416 -10.03 -0.25 -5.14
N TYR A 417 -10.80 -1.32 -5.31
CA TYR A 417 -11.88 -1.34 -6.30
C TYR A 417 -13.24 -1.02 -5.67
N GLU A 418 -13.53 -1.57 -4.49
CA GLU A 418 -14.84 -1.39 -3.87
C GLU A 418 -14.91 -0.15 -2.97
N PHE A 419 -13.81 0.25 -2.32
CA PHE A 419 -13.80 1.40 -1.39
C PHE A 419 -13.28 2.70 -2.02
N PHE A 420 -12.08 2.70 -2.61
CA PHE A 420 -11.57 3.90 -3.27
C PHE A 420 -12.45 4.35 -4.43
N GLY A 421 -13.06 3.42 -5.15
CA GLY A 421 -14.01 3.74 -6.22
C GLY A 421 -15.19 4.64 -5.81
N LYS A 422 -15.51 4.76 -4.51
CA LYS A 422 -16.68 5.50 -4.00
C LYS A 422 -16.46 6.95 -3.60
N PHE A 423 -15.23 7.34 -3.27
CA PHE A 423 -14.95 8.70 -2.80
C PHE A 423 -13.62 9.25 -3.33
N TYR A 424 -12.78 8.40 -3.92
CA TYR A 424 -11.41 8.71 -4.24
C TYR A 424 -11.24 9.05 -5.71
N ARG A 425 -11.00 10.32 -6.02
CA ARG A 425 -10.69 10.76 -7.40
C ARG A 425 -9.20 10.61 -7.76
N GLY A 426 -8.35 10.41 -6.75
CA GLY A 426 -6.90 10.28 -6.90
C GLY A 426 -6.23 11.53 -7.48
N GLY A 427 -5.04 11.36 -8.06
CA GLY A 427 -4.35 12.40 -8.84
C GLY A 427 -3.55 13.44 -8.06
N GLY A 428 -3.34 13.24 -6.75
CA GLY A 428 -2.48 14.09 -5.93
C GLY A 428 -1.01 14.01 -6.30
N ILE A 429 -0.28 15.11 -6.12
CA ILE A 429 1.17 15.16 -6.29
C ILE A 429 1.81 14.98 -4.90
N PRO A 430 2.78 14.09 -4.70
CA PRO A 430 3.43 13.95 -3.41
C PRO A 430 4.21 15.21 -3.04
N PHE A 431 4.13 15.62 -1.77
CA PHE A 431 4.97 16.68 -1.24
C PHE A 431 6.39 16.15 -0.98
N GLU A 432 7.35 16.57 -1.80
CA GLU A 432 8.77 16.26 -1.64
C GLU A 432 9.50 17.43 -0.98
N PRO A 433 9.70 17.43 0.35
CA PRO A 433 10.44 18.50 1.01
C PRO A 433 11.91 18.48 0.58
N ALA A 434 12.48 19.67 0.42
CA ALA A 434 13.92 19.85 0.27
C ALA A 434 14.63 19.55 1.59
N MET A 435 14.88 18.27 1.87
CA MET A 435 15.62 17.85 3.06
C MET A 435 17.10 17.64 2.77
N TRP A 436 17.92 17.89 3.80
CA TRP A 436 19.29 17.42 3.87
C TRP A 436 19.28 15.91 4.13
N ARG A 437 19.56 15.10 3.10
CA ARG A 437 19.84 13.67 3.28
C ARG A 437 21.35 13.53 3.42
N SER A 438 21.81 12.98 4.55
CA SER A 438 23.20 12.57 4.65
C SER A 438 23.47 11.55 3.53
N PRO A 439 24.57 11.69 2.79
CA PRO A 439 25.02 10.58 1.96
C PRO A 439 25.36 9.42 2.91
N GLU A 440 24.56 8.35 2.83
CA GLU A 440 24.81 7.09 3.55
C GLU A 440 25.98 6.32 2.93
#